data_AF-A0A0D0ARZ6-F1
#
_entry.id   AF-A0A0D0ARZ6-F1
#
_cell.length_a   1.000
_cell.length_b   1.000
_cell.length_c   1.000
_cell.angle_alpha   90.00
_cell.angle_beta   90.00
_cell.angle_gamma   90.00
#
_symmetry.space_group_name_H-M   'P 1'
#
loop_
_entity.id
_entity.type
_entity.pdbx_description
1 polymer ?
#
loop_
_entity_poly.entity_id
_entity_poly.type
_entity_poly.pdbx_seq_one_letter_code
_entity_poly.pdbx_strand_id
1 'polypeptide(L)'
;MQIRSKLKYQLERVSKCSPISSELYEQYVSPSEADSVIRKSIDVQLDNNPLRLLNTTTGLICDREAQICTFKSSTEYHELLLALTTKHPNIRMERIPEVVALYFRYVMLSHRWGEKEPLLHDISGKIVFELEAAGGIAKLQSFCEIARKAEYRWAWVDSCCIDQHNIVELQKSLNSMFVWYYHSALTIVYLSDVPPLSKSGAMAKSAWNTRGWTVPEFLAPKAIRFYQQDWTLYLDNSSPNHKESVEIMHELEVATGIDARTLIEFQPGMKDAREKLQWASTRVTTLPEDIAYSLFGIFGIQLPILYGENKQNALGRLLQEIVARSGDITALDWVGQPSEFNSCLPASITSYAIPPCHSDLPILSEDELQTAVSSLQQQNTVAVELALRLHTLLDNMSAPRFANCRLHLPCITFRVTEIKRRRGTTQTCFTYGVKADGLQDLLITSEQTLVQFSRTKPTRWTFLLVRPWDQDLADSESCSRALRLIVRLGQPFSAFLLAQQRGGEYRRIASDQVIIAQVKDVASVQNMMDIRTPEVL
;
A
#
# COMPACT_ATOMS: atom_id res chain seq x y z
N MET A 1 32.93 -4.30 -78.14
CA MET A 1 33.17 -2.87 -77.83
C MET A 1 32.30 -1.95 -78.71
N GLN A 2 30.99 -2.26 -78.84
CA GLN A 2 30.11 -1.58 -79.82
C GLN A 2 28.63 -1.50 -79.37
N ILE A 3 28.40 -1.41 -78.05
CA ILE A 3 27.06 -1.17 -77.45
C ILE A 3 27.11 0.00 -76.44
N ARG A 4 28.27 0.66 -76.27
CA ARG A 4 28.43 1.80 -75.35
C ARG A 4 28.17 3.18 -75.98
N SER A 5 27.86 3.28 -77.29
CA SER A 5 27.62 4.58 -77.95
C SER A 5 26.16 4.87 -78.33
N LYS A 6 25.22 3.92 -78.17
CA LYS A 6 23.78 4.17 -78.45
C LYS A 6 22.94 4.62 -77.24
N LEU A 7 23.41 4.42 -76.00
CA LEU A 7 22.70 4.91 -74.81
C LEU A 7 22.98 6.38 -74.46
N LYS A 8 24.03 6.99 -75.01
CA LYS A 8 24.37 8.39 -74.70
C LYS A 8 23.49 9.41 -75.45
N TYR A 9 22.73 8.97 -76.45
CA TYR A 9 21.91 9.85 -77.30
C TYR A 9 20.41 9.90 -76.90
N GLN A 10 19.97 9.11 -75.91
CA GLN A 10 18.59 9.19 -75.38
C GLN A 10 18.48 9.83 -73.99
N LEU A 11 19.61 10.13 -73.33
CA LEU A 11 19.62 10.75 -71.99
C LEU A 11 19.60 12.29 -71.98
N GLU A 12 19.66 12.95 -73.14
CA GLU A 12 19.68 14.43 -73.22
C GLU A 12 18.43 15.07 -73.85
N ARG A 13 17.35 14.31 -74.12
CA ARG A 13 16.17 14.87 -74.80
C ARG A 13 14.80 14.52 -74.22
N VAL A 14 14.74 14.13 -72.96
CA VAL A 14 13.47 14.15 -72.20
C VAL A 14 13.61 15.06 -70.98
N SER A 15 14.14 16.27 -71.22
CA SER A 15 13.80 17.45 -70.42
C SER A 15 12.63 18.15 -71.11
N LYS A 16 11.41 17.88 -70.62
CA LYS A 16 10.15 18.68 -70.73
C LYS A 16 8.94 17.75 -70.89
N CYS A 17 8.38 17.30 -69.77
CA CYS A 17 6.94 17.27 -69.46
C CYS A 17 6.71 16.59 -68.10
N SER A 18 6.16 17.34 -67.15
CA SER A 18 5.44 16.90 -65.93
C SER A 18 6.19 16.09 -64.84
N PRO A 19 6.17 16.52 -63.56
CA PRO A 19 6.71 15.77 -62.43
C PRO A 19 5.64 14.81 -61.90
N ILE A 20 5.61 13.57 -62.38
CA ILE A 20 4.81 12.50 -61.75
C ILE A 20 5.66 11.22 -61.72
N SER A 21 6.65 11.19 -60.84
CA SER A 21 7.25 9.91 -60.39
C SER A 21 8.20 10.03 -59.20
N SER A 22 8.18 11.13 -58.43
CA SER A 22 8.94 11.24 -57.17
C SER A 22 8.09 11.08 -55.90
N GLU A 23 6.76 10.91 -56.01
CA GLU A 23 5.85 10.84 -54.83
C GLU A 23 5.42 9.42 -54.42
N LEU A 24 6.05 8.35 -54.94
CA LEU A 24 5.66 6.97 -54.63
C LEU A 24 6.63 6.19 -53.73
N TYR A 25 7.65 6.84 -53.17
CA TYR A 25 8.67 6.19 -52.32
C TYR A 25 8.62 6.53 -50.83
N GLU A 26 7.60 7.25 -50.34
CA GLU A 26 7.47 7.58 -48.90
C GLU A 26 6.51 6.68 -48.10
N GLN A 27 6.08 5.52 -48.63
CA GLN A 27 4.99 4.73 -48.00
C GLN A 27 5.36 3.36 -47.42
N TYR A 28 6.65 3.01 -47.36
CA TYR A 28 7.10 1.70 -46.84
C TYR A 28 8.05 1.88 -45.65
N VAL A 29 7.64 1.39 -44.48
CA VAL A 29 8.54 1.25 -43.32
C VAL A 29 9.40 0.00 -43.56
N SER A 30 10.72 0.11 -43.37
CA SER A 30 11.60 -1.05 -43.52
C SER A 30 11.29 -2.12 -42.45
N PRO A 31 11.50 -3.42 -42.73
CA PRO A 31 11.32 -4.47 -41.73
C PRO A 31 12.13 -4.24 -40.44
N SER A 32 13.31 -3.61 -40.55
CA SER A 32 14.13 -3.22 -39.41
C SER A 32 13.52 -2.10 -38.58
N GLU A 33 12.90 -1.11 -39.20
CA GLU A 33 12.20 -0.04 -38.49
C GLU A 33 10.93 -0.59 -37.82
N ALA A 34 10.21 -1.49 -38.49
CA ALA A 34 9.04 -2.16 -37.92
C ALA A 34 9.39 -3.02 -36.70
N ASP A 35 10.47 -3.82 -36.77
CA ASP A 35 11.00 -4.59 -35.62
C ASP A 35 11.35 -3.64 -34.46
N SER A 36 12.00 -2.50 -34.74
CA SER A 36 12.36 -1.50 -33.72
C SER A 36 11.12 -0.90 -33.04
N VAL A 37 10.07 -0.58 -33.78
CA VAL A 37 8.81 -0.04 -33.21
C VAL A 37 8.13 -1.10 -32.32
N ILE A 38 8.06 -2.34 -32.79
CA ILE A 38 7.48 -3.44 -31.99
C ILE A 38 8.32 -3.68 -30.73
N ARG A 39 9.66 -3.69 -30.84
CA ARG A 39 10.55 -3.88 -29.68
C ARG A 39 10.35 -2.80 -28.63
N LYS A 40 10.21 -1.52 -29.02
CA LYS A 40 9.88 -0.44 -28.07
C LYS A 40 8.58 -0.71 -27.32
N SER A 41 7.55 -1.18 -28.02
CA SER A 41 6.26 -1.53 -27.39
C SER A 41 6.39 -2.71 -26.44
N ILE A 42 7.22 -3.71 -26.76
CA ILE A 42 7.52 -4.85 -25.90
C ILE A 42 8.23 -4.38 -24.63
N ASP A 43 9.25 -3.53 -24.76
CA ASP A 43 10.03 -3.06 -23.62
C ASP A 43 9.12 -2.30 -22.63
N VAL A 44 8.25 -1.40 -23.12
CA VAL A 44 7.25 -0.70 -22.30
C VAL A 44 6.29 -1.66 -21.61
N GLN A 45 5.83 -2.70 -22.32
CA GLN A 45 4.95 -3.71 -21.73
C GLN A 45 5.65 -4.54 -20.65
N LEU A 46 6.94 -4.83 -20.82
CA LEU A 46 7.70 -5.67 -19.89
C LEU A 46 8.26 -4.92 -18.68
N ASP A 47 8.30 -3.58 -18.68
CA ASP A 47 8.83 -2.78 -17.57
C ASP A 47 8.17 -3.14 -16.24
N ASN A 48 6.84 -3.25 -16.23
CA ASN A 48 6.02 -3.61 -15.06
C ASN A 48 5.69 -5.10 -14.96
N ASN A 49 6.29 -5.96 -15.78
CA ASN A 49 6.10 -7.40 -15.71
C ASN A 49 7.13 -8.07 -14.79
N PRO A 50 6.79 -9.22 -14.20
CA PRO A 50 7.74 -10.07 -13.49
C PRO A 50 8.99 -10.40 -14.32
N LEU A 51 10.09 -10.69 -13.63
CA LEU A 51 11.37 -11.00 -14.25
C LEU A 51 11.34 -12.34 -15.02
N ARG A 52 10.47 -13.26 -14.58
CA ARG A 52 10.23 -14.56 -15.20
C ARG A 52 8.77 -14.93 -15.12
N LEU A 53 8.31 -15.69 -16.10
CA LEU A 53 6.96 -16.24 -16.19
C LEU A 53 7.03 -17.68 -16.69
N LEU A 54 6.08 -18.50 -16.28
CA LEU A 54 5.84 -19.83 -16.84
C LEU A 54 5.05 -19.71 -18.13
N ASN A 55 5.51 -20.38 -19.18
CA ASN A 55 4.73 -20.59 -20.39
C ASN A 55 3.70 -21.69 -20.12
N THR A 56 2.42 -21.35 -20.10
CA THR A 56 1.33 -22.28 -19.74
C THR A 56 1.12 -23.39 -20.79
N THR A 57 1.64 -23.21 -21.99
CA THR A 57 1.56 -24.21 -23.07
C THR A 57 2.71 -25.21 -22.99
N THR A 58 3.94 -24.73 -22.78
CA THR A 58 5.12 -25.61 -22.76
C THR A 58 5.49 -26.10 -21.37
N GLY A 59 5.03 -25.43 -20.31
CA GLY A 59 5.41 -25.71 -18.93
C GLY A 59 6.83 -25.29 -18.58
N LEU A 60 7.50 -24.50 -19.43
CA LEU A 60 8.85 -23.99 -19.20
C LEU A 60 8.81 -22.64 -18.50
N ILE A 61 9.77 -22.41 -17.61
CA ILE A 61 10.03 -21.08 -17.06
C ILE A 61 10.85 -20.25 -18.05
N CYS A 62 10.41 -19.01 -18.29
CA CYS A 62 10.96 -18.11 -19.29
C CYS A 62 11.33 -16.77 -18.65
N ASP A 63 12.58 -16.36 -18.80
CA ASP A 63 12.97 -14.97 -18.56
C ASP A 63 12.42 -14.04 -19.66
N ARG A 64 12.69 -12.73 -19.54
CA ARG A 64 12.19 -11.74 -20.49
C ARG A 64 12.67 -12.01 -21.93
N GLU A 65 13.92 -12.40 -22.14
CA GLU A 65 14.42 -12.65 -23.49
C GLU A 65 13.82 -13.92 -24.10
N ALA A 66 13.61 -14.98 -23.32
CA ALA A 66 12.90 -16.17 -23.77
C ALA A 66 11.44 -15.86 -24.15
N GLN A 67 10.75 -15.00 -23.40
CA GLN A 67 9.40 -14.53 -23.73
C GLN A 67 9.40 -13.78 -25.08
N ILE A 68 10.37 -12.89 -25.30
CA ILE A 68 10.47 -12.11 -26.53
C ILE A 68 10.80 -13.00 -27.73
N CYS A 69 11.72 -13.95 -27.59
CA CYS A 69 12.01 -14.94 -28.64
C CYS A 69 10.77 -15.76 -29.01
N THR A 70 9.96 -16.13 -28.02
CA THR A 70 8.69 -16.84 -28.23
C THR A 70 7.71 -15.97 -29.02
N PHE A 71 7.60 -14.67 -28.67
CA PHE A 71 6.76 -13.73 -29.42
C PHE A 71 7.24 -13.53 -30.86
N LYS A 72 8.54 -13.31 -31.08
CA LYS A 72 9.09 -13.13 -32.44
C LYS A 72 8.86 -14.33 -33.36
N SER A 73 8.67 -15.51 -32.78
CA SER A 73 8.37 -16.75 -33.51
C SER A 73 6.86 -16.98 -33.73
N SER A 74 6.00 -16.11 -33.18
CA SER A 74 4.55 -16.30 -33.17
C SER A 74 3.88 -15.70 -34.41
N THR A 75 2.68 -16.17 -34.74
CA THR A 75 1.91 -15.66 -35.89
C THR A 75 1.56 -14.19 -35.72
N GLU A 76 1.23 -13.77 -34.49
CA GLU A 76 0.90 -12.38 -34.14
C GLU A 76 2.04 -11.42 -34.48
N TYR A 77 3.29 -11.81 -34.22
CA TYR A 77 4.46 -10.99 -34.56
C TYR A 77 4.66 -10.85 -36.07
N HIS A 78 4.54 -11.96 -36.80
CA HIS A 78 4.65 -11.95 -38.25
C HIS A 78 3.53 -11.13 -38.90
N GLU A 79 2.31 -11.20 -38.36
CA GLU A 79 1.19 -10.36 -38.78
C GLU A 79 1.45 -8.87 -38.52
N LEU A 80 2.02 -8.51 -37.37
CA LEU A 80 2.42 -7.12 -37.08
C LEU A 80 3.49 -6.63 -38.06
N LEU A 81 4.51 -7.43 -38.34
CA LEU A 81 5.56 -7.08 -39.31
C LEU A 81 4.99 -6.90 -40.73
N LEU A 82 4.12 -7.80 -41.18
CA LEU A 82 3.45 -7.69 -42.48
C LEU A 82 2.52 -6.47 -42.54
N ALA A 83 1.82 -6.17 -41.44
CA ALA A 83 0.93 -5.02 -41.36
C ALA A 83 1.66 -3.68 -41.48
N LEU A 84 2.88 -3.58 -40.93
CA LEU A 84 3.70 -2.37 -40.96
C LEU A 84 4.48 -2.17 -42.26
N THR A 85 4.70 -3.24 -43.01
CA THR A 85 5.42 -3.21 -44.29
C THR A 85 4.50 -3.04 -45.50
N THR A 86 3.20 -2.84 -45.29
CA THR A 86 2.18 -2.64 -46.36
C THR A 86 1.61 -1.22 -46.37
N LYS A 87 0.98 -0.79 -47.49
CA LYS A 87 0.42 0.55 -47.65
C LYS A 87 -0.61 0.86 -46.54
N HIS A 88 -0.46 2.03 -45.90
CA HIS A 88 -1.18 2.56 -44.72
C HIS A 88 -0.62 2.19 -43.32
N PRO A 89 0.62 2.61 -42.99
CA PRO A 89 1.23 2.35 -41.68
C PRO A 89 0.58 3.11 -40.50
N ASN A 90 0.08 4.33 -40.72
CA ASN A 90 -0.34 5.23 -39.63
C ASN A 90 -1.56 4.74 -38.82
N ILE A 91 -2.55 4.12 -39.46
CA ILE A 91 -3.76 3.57 -38.78
C ILE A 91 -3.44 2.26 -38.05
N ARG A 92 -2.28 1.64 -38.32
CA ARG A 92 -1.92 0.29 -37.83
C ARG A 92 -0.88 0.30 -36.72
N MET A 93 -0.14 1.39 -36.55
CA MET A 93 0.74 1.60 -35.40
C MET A 93 -0.04 1.61 -34.07
N GLU A 94 -1.30 2.06 -34.08
CA GLU A 94 -2.18 2.06 -32.91
C GLU A 94 -2.50 0.65 -32.38
N ARG A 95 -2.40 -0.39 -33.23
CA ARG A 95 -2.69 -1.79 -32.84
C ARG A 95 -1.50 -2.52 -32.23
N ILE A 96 -0.27 -2.00 -32.39
CA ILE A 96 0.94 -2.66 -31.86
C ILE A 96 0.85 -2.78 -30.33
N PRO A 97 0.57 -1.69 -29.57
CA PRO A 97 0.47 -1.79 -28.12
C PRO A 97 -0.61 -2.78 -27.67
N GLU A 98 -1.74 -2.87 -28.38
CA GLU A 98 -2.83 -3.79 -28.04
C GLU A 98 -2.43 -5.25 -28.24
N VAL A 99 -1.83 -5.60 -29.37
CA VAL A 99 -1.40 -6.97 -29.67
C VAL A 99 -0.27 -7.39 -28.73
N VAL A 100 0.71 -6.50 -28.50
CA VAL A 100 1.80 -6.74 -27.56
C VAL A 100 1.24 -6.91 -26.15
N ALA A 101 0.38 -6.00 -25.69
CA ALA A 101 -0.26 -6.12 -24.38
C ALA A 101 -1.00 -7.46 -24.25
N LEU A 102 -1.85 -7.82 -25.21
CA LEU A 102 -2.59 -9.08 -25.20
C LEU A 102 -1.68 -10.31 -25.14
N TYR A 103 -0.59 -10.32 -25.90
CA TYR A 103 0.35 -11.45 -25.94
C TYR A 103 1.13 -11.62 -24.62
N PHE A 104 1.52 -10.52 -23.99
CA PHE A 104 2.30 -10.52 -22.75
C PHE A 104 1.45 -10.40 -21.48
N ARG A 105 0.12 -10.49 -21.58
CA ARG A 105 -0.77 -10.63 -20.42
C ARG A 105 -0.45 -11.92 -19.68
N TYR A 106 -0.46 -11.82 -18.36
CA TYR A 106 -0.12 -12.92 -17.46
C TYR A 106 -1.12 -13.05 -16.33
N VAL A 107 -1.22 -14.27 -15.81
CA VAL A 107 -2.03 -14.61 -14.64
C VAL A 107 -1.12 -14.81 -13.46
N MET A 108 -1.54 -14.32 -12.29
CA MET A 108 -0.81 -14.55 -11.04
C MET A 108 -1.55 -15.54 -10.16
N LEU A 109 -0.80 -16.36 -9.44
CA LEU A 109 -1.33 -17.19 -8.37
C LEU A 109 -1.19 -16.45 -7.05
N SER A 110 -2.29 -16.37 -6.30
CA SER A 110 -2.31 -16.03 -4.89
C SER A 110 -2.65 -17.29 -4.12
N HIS A 111 -1.79 -17.73 -3.23
CA HIS A 111 -1.97 -19.01 -2.55
C HIS A 111 -1.31 -19.04 -1.16
N ARG A 112 -1.50 -20.15 -0.45
CA ARG A 112 -0.60 -20.51 0.65
C ARG A 112 0.44 -21.51 0.14
N TRP A 113 1.68 -21.32 0.60
CA TRP A 113 2.73 -22.31 0.43
C TRP A 113 2.35 -23.53 1.25
N GLY A 114 2.20 -24.67 0.58
CA GLY A 114 1.93 -25.95 1.18
C GLY A 114 3.22 -26.72 1.45
N GLU A 115 3.07 -28.02 1.66
CA GLU A 115 4.23 -28.91 1.77
C GLU A 115 4.88 -29.09 0.39
N LYS A 116 6.21 -28.91 0.34
CA LYS A 116 7.04 -29.07 -0.88
C LYS A 116 6.59 -28.18 -2.05
N GLU A 117 6.55 -26.87 -1.82
CA GLU A 117 6.45 -25.91 -2.93
C GLU A 117 7.69 -26.01 -3.85
N PRO A 118 7.51 -26.02 -5.18
CA PRO A 118 8.64 -25.96 -6.09
C PRO A 118 9.31 -24.59 -5.99
N LEU A 119 10.64 -24.62 -5.90
CA LEU A 119 11.48 -23.44 -6.01
C LEU A 119 11.98 -23.31 -7.46
N LEU A 120 12.56 -22.16 -7.80
CA LEU A 120 13.07 -21.90 -9.16
C LEU A 120 14.03 -23.01 -9.63
N HIS A 121 14.96 -23.44 -8.77
CA HIS A 121 15.95 -24.46 -9.12
C HIS A 121 15.33 -25.86 -9.33
N ASP A 122 14.17 -26.14 -8.75
CA ASP A 122 13.48 -27.42 -8.91
C ASP A 122 12.93 -27.59 -10.33
N ILE A 123 12.52 -26.48 -10.96
CA ILE A 123 11.85 -26.47 -12.26
C ILE A 123 12.70 -25.87 -13.40
N SER A 124 13.82 -25.23 -13.08
CA SER A 124 14.68 -24.61 -14.09
C SER A 124 15.20 -25.65 -15.09
N GLY A 125 14.97 -25.41 -16.39
CA GLY A 125 15.33 -26.31 -17.48
C GLY A 125 14.46 -27.58 -17.57
N LYS A 126 13.39 -27.71 -16.79
CA LYS A 126 12.48 -28.85 -16.82
C LYS A 126 11.10 -28.41 -17.30
N ILE A 127 10.39 -29.34 -17.95
CA ILE A 127 8.99 -29.14 -18.34
C ILE A 127 8.11 -29.49 -17.15
N VAL A 128 7.41 -28.50 -16.58
CA VAL A 128 6.58 -28.68 -15.37
C VAL A 128 5.56 -29.82 -15.54
N PHE A 129 5.01 -30.02 -16.74
CA PHE A 129 4.04 -31.09 -17.01
C PHE A 129 4.64 -32.50 -17.05
N GLU A 130 5.96 -32.63 -17.14
CA GLU A 130 6.67 -33.92 -17.12
C GLU A 130 7.15 -34.31 -15.72
N LEU A 131 7.05 -33.39 -14.76
CA LEU A 131 7.40 -33.64 -13.37
C LEU A 131 6.34 -34.49 -12.68
N GLU A 132 6.76 -35.27 -11.68
CA GLU A 132 5.85 -36.08 -10.86
C GLU A 132 4.80 -35.19 -10.18
N ALA A 133 3.52 -35.46 -10.47
CA ALA A 133 2.38 -34.71 -9.95
C ALA A 133 2.16 -35.00 -8.46
N ALA A 134 2.95 -34.35 -7.60
CA ALA A 134 2.84 -34.46 -6.15
C ALA A 134 2.96 -33.08 -5.47
N GLY A 135 2.16 -32.86 -4.44
CA GLY A 135 2.22 -31.64 -3.61
C GLY A 135 2.16 -30.35 -4.42
N GLY A 136 3.14 -29.46 -4.21
CA GLY A 136 3.24 -28.18 -4.91
C GLY A 136 3.39 -28.28 -6.42
N ILE A 137 3.97 -29.36 -6.97
CA ILE A 137 4.06 -29.57 -8.42
C ILE A 137 2.68 -29.80 -9.04
N ALA A 138 1.85 -30.65 -8.43
CA ALA A 138 0.48 -30.87 -8.90
C ALA A 138 -0.32 -29.56 -8.87
N LYS A 139 -0.17 -28.77 -7.81
CA LYS A 139 -0.77 -27.43 -7.71
C LYS A 139 -0.31 -26.50 -8.85
N LEU A 140 0.98 -26.49 -9.15
CA LEU A 140 1.55 -25.68 -10.23
C LEU A 140 1.03 -26.10 -11.62
N GLN A 141 0.94 -27.42 -11.86
CA GLN A 141 0.39 -27.98 -13.09
C GLN A 141 -1.07 -27.57 -13.27
N SER A 142 -1.91 -27.75 -12.24
CA SER A 142 -3.32 -27.34 -12.27
C SER A 142 -3.47 -25.84 -12.50
N PHE A 143 -2.65 -25.00 -11.84
CA PHE A 143 -2.65 -23.57 -12.10
C PHE A 143 -2.35 -23.22 -13.56
N CYS A 144 -1.30 -23.83 -14.14
CA CYS A 144 -0.94 -23.61 -15.55
C CYS A 144 -2.05 -24.07 -16.50
N GLU A 145 -2.72 -25.19 -16.19
CA GLU A 145 -3.87 -25.67 -16.97
C GLU A 145 -5.06 -24.71 -16.91
N ILE A 146 -5.39 -24.18 -15.73
CA ILE A 146 -6.47 -23.20 -15.58
C ILE A 146 -6.14 -21.92 -16.34
N ALA A 147 -4.91 -21.41 -16.20
CA ALA A 147 -4.46 -20.22 -16.93
C ALA A 147 -4.54 -20.44 -18.45
N ARG A 148 -4.09 -21.60 -18.95
CA ARG A 148 -4.18 -21.98 -20.37
C ARG A 148 -5.62 -22.09 -20.86
N LYS A 149 -6.53 -22.69 -20.08
CA LYS A 149 -7.96 -22.78 -20.41
C LYS A 149 -8.63 -21.40 -20.47
N ALA A 150 -8.11 -20.43 -19.72
CA ALA A 150 -8.51 -19.03 -19.77
C ALA A 150 -7.73 -18.22 -20.85
N GLU A 151 -7.06 -18.89 -21.78
CA GLU A 151 -6.33 -18.31 -22.92
C GLU A 151 -5.13 -17.44 -22.56
N TYR A 152 -4.59 -17.59 -21.34
CA TYR A 152 -3.36 -16.90 -20.95
C TYR A 152 -2.13 -17.76 -21.21
N ARG A 153 -1.16 -17.18 -21.94
CA ARG A 153 0.12 -17.83 -22.26
C ARG A 153 1.10 -17.81 -21.10
N TRP A 154 1.00 -16.82 -20.22
CA TRP A 154 1.97 -16.57 -19.16
C TRP A 154 1.33 -16.68 -17.79
N ALA A 155 2.04 -17.35 -16.89
CA ALA A 155 1.62 -17.56 -15.51
C ALA A 155 2.77 -17.22 -14.55
N TRP A 156 2.44 -16.69 -13.37
CA TRP A 156 3.40 -16.32 -12.35
C TRP A 156 3.04 -16.92 -11.00
N VAL A 157 4.06 -17.44 -10.32
CA VAL A 157 3.98 -17.96 -8.95
C VAL A 157 5.23 -17.51 -8.20
N ASP A 158 5.06 -16.91 -7.03
CA ASP A 158 6.13 -16.34 -6.20
C ASP A 158 7.21 -17.35 -5.83
N SER A 159 6.83 -18.58 -5.50
CA SER A 159 7.74 -19.65 -5.06
C SER A 159 8.80 -20.01 -6.11
N CYS A 160 8.42 -20.09 -7.39
CA CYS A 160 9.29 -20.57 -8.46
C CYS A 160 9.62 -19.54 -9.55
N CYS A 161 8.93 -18.40 -9.62
CA CYS A 161 9.25 -17.32 -10.56
C CYS A 161 10.20 -16.27 -9.97
N ILE A 162 10.47 -16.31 -8.65
CA ILE A 162 11.49 -15.49 -7.97
C ILE A 162 12.67 -16.38 -7.59
N ASP A 163 13.89 -15.93 -7.84
CA ASP A 163 15.08 -16.57 -7.31
C ASP A 163 15.31 -16.15 -5.84
N GLN A 164 14.88 -17.01 -4.92
CA GLN A 164 15.02 -16.79 -3.49
C GLN A 164 16.49 -16.80 -3.00
N HIS A 165 17.43 -17.30 -3.81
CA HIS A 165 18.85 -17.33 -3.47
C HIS A 165 19.61 -16.10 -3.99
N ASN A 166 19.00 -15.30 -4.86
CA ASN A 166 19.57 -14.05 -5.35
C ASN A 166 18.96 -12.87 -4.60
N ILE A 167 19.68 -12.36 -3.58
CA ILE A 167 19.20 -11.28 -2.71
C ILE A 167 18.86 -10.01 -3.50
N VAL A 168 19.64 -9.66 -4.53
CA VAL A 168 19.40 -8.47 -5.36
C VAL A 168 18.07 -8.61 -6.09
N GLU A 169 17.80 -9.79 -6.63
CA GLU A 169 16.54 -10.08 -7.30
C GLU A 169 15.37 -10.17 -6.33
N LEU A 170 15.54 -10.87 -5.21
CA LEU A 170 14.53 -11.02 -4.19
C LEU A 170 14.06 -9.64 -3.70
N GLN A 171 15.01 -8.74 -3.39
CA GLN A 171 14.71 -7.37 -2.98
C GLN A 171 13.93 -6.62 -4.08
N LYS A 172 14.36 -6.74 -5.34
CA LYS A 172 13.66 -6.11 -6.47
C LYS A 172 12.23 -6.67 -6.63
N SER A 173 12.08 -7.98 -6.47
CA SER A 173 10.81 -8.69 -6.68
C SER A 173 9.79 -8.33 -5.61
N LEU A 174 10.18 -8.36 -4.34
CA LEU A 174 9.29 -8.01 -3.22
C LEU A 174 8.85 -6.54 -3.27
N ASN A 175 9.73 -5.61 -3.67
CA ASN A 175 9.34 -4.20 -3.90
C ASN A 175 8.44 -4.01 -5.13
N SER A 176 8.44 -4.94 -6.08
CA SER A 176 7.66 -4.84 -7.33
C SER A 176 6.37 -5.65 -7.28
N MET A 177 6.20 -6.54 -6.30
CA MET A 177 5.14 -7.54 -6.29
C MET A 177 3.74 -6.93 -6.38
N PHE A 178 3.48 -5.84 -5.66
CA PHE A 178 2.21 -5.12 -5.76
C PHE A 178 1.96 -4.59 -7.18
N VAL A 179 2.98 -4.00 -7.81
CA VAL A 179 2.88 -3.50 -9.20
C VAL A 179 2.60 -4.66 -10.16
N TRP A 180 3.24 -5.82 -9.95
CA TRP A 180 2.97 -7.02 -10.74
C TRP A 180 1.53 -7.51 -10.57
N TYR A 181 1.01 -7.59 -9.34
CA TYR A 181 -0.40 -7.92 -9.12
C TYR A 181 -1.35 -6.90 -9.71
N TYR A 182 -1.00 -5.60 -9.66
CA TYR A 182 -1.80 -4.53 -10.26
C TYR A 182 -1.89 -4.60 -11.79
N HIS A 183 -0.78 -5.00 -12.44
CA HIS A 183 -0.70 -5.14 -13.90
C HIS A 183 -1.02 -6.54 -14.41
N SER A 184 -1.33 -7.51 -13.54
CA SER A 184 -1.77 -8.82 -13.96
C SER A 184 -3.10 -8.73 -14.70
N ALA A 185 -3.30 -9.65 -15.65
CA ALA A 185 -4.57 -9.73 -16.36
C ALA A 185 -5.67 -10.37 -15.50
N LEU A 186 -5.27 -11.23 -14.58
CA LEU A 186 -6.11 -11.96 -13.66
C LEU A 186 -5.23 -12.45 -12.51
N THR A 187 -5.75 -12.37 -11.29
CA THR A 187 -5.19 -13.10 -10.14
C THR A 187 -6.11 -14.26 -9.76
N ILE A 188 -5.57 -15.47 -9.80
CA ILE A 188 -6.23 -16.68 -9.34
C ILE A 188 -5.88 -16.87 -7.87
N VAL A 189 -6.89 -16.85 -7.01
CA VAL A 189 -6.76 -17.14 -5.59
C VAL A 189 -7.08 -18.61 -5.37
N TYR A 190 -6.11 -19.40 -4.93
CA TYR A 190 -6.30 -20.83 -4.64
C TYR A 190 -6.45 -21.06 -3.13
N LEU A 191 -7.65 -21.49 -2.73
CA LEU A 191 -8.04 -21.76 -1.36
C LEU A 191 -7.89 -23.26 -1.07
N SER A 192 -6.67 -23.67 -0.71
CA SER A 192 -6.32 -25.09 -0.48
C SER A 192 -7.11 -25.76 0.66
N ASP A 193 -7.70 -24.98 1.55
CA ASP A 193 -8.43 -25.41 2.74
C ASP A 193 -9.95 -25.20 2.63
N VAL A 194 -10.46 -24.85 1.44
CA VAL A 194 -11.89 -24.75 1.16
C VAL A 194 -12.34 -25.97 0.33
N PRO A 195 -13.05 -26.94 0.94
CA PRO A 195 -13.50 -28.15 0.25
C PRO A 195 -14.45 -27.84 -0.92
N PRO A 196 -14.59 -28.75 -1.90
CA PRO A 196 -15.60 -28.63 -2.96
C PRO A 196 -17.02 -28.55 -2.40
N LEU A 197 -17.94 -27.93 -3.15
CA LEU A 197 -19.35 -27.74 -2.77
C LEU A 197 -19.55 -26.97 -1.44
N SER A 198 -18.53 -26.22 -1.01
CA SER A 198 -18.62 -25.32 0.13
C SER A 198 -19.67 -24.23 -0.10
N LYS A 199 -20.39 -23.89 0.97
CA LYS A 199 -21.35 -22.78 0.96
C LYS A 199 -20.65 -21.44 1.18
N SER A 200 -21.40 -20.37 0.96
CA SER A 200 -21.06 -19.00 1.36
C SER A 200 -20.60 -18.97 2.83
N GLY A 201 -19.52 -18.25 3.11
CA GLY A 201 -18.87 -18.16 4.43
C GLY A 201 -17.69 -19.12 4.65
N ALA A 202 -17.37 -19.98 3.67
CA ALA A 202 -16.23 -20.90 3.77
C ALA A 202 -14.90 -20.22 3.45
N MET A 203 -14.87 -19.32 2.46
CA MET A 203 -13.67 -18.52 2.14
C MET A 203 -13.29 -17.66 3.34
N ALA A 204 -14.25 -17.09 4.08
CA ALA A 204 -13.96 -16.26 5.25
C ALA A 204 -13.16 -16.99 6.34
N LYS A 205 -13.31 -18.32 6.44
CA LYS A 205 -12.59 -19.18 7.39
C LYS A 205 -11.26 -19.69 6.86
N SER A 206 -10.96 -19.46 5.58
CA SER A 206 -9.71 -19.90 4.98
C SER A 206 -8.53 -19.21 5.66
N ALA A 207 -7.50 -19.99 5.96
CA ALA A 207 -6.25 -19.48 6.48
C ALA A 207 -5.52 -18.55 5.49
N TRP A 208 -5.93 -18.51 4.22
CA TRP A 208 -5.42 -17.56 3.23
C TRP A 208 -5.67 -16.10 3.68
N ASN A 209 -6.79 -15.82 4.35
CA ASN A 209 -7.10 -14.48 4.88
C ASN A 209 -6.17 -14.03 6.02
N THR A 210 -5.44 -14.97 6.64
CA THR A 210 -4.57 -14.65 7.78
C THR A 210 -3.15 -14.28 7.37
N ARG A 211 -2.78 -14.44 6.10
CA ARG A 211 -1.40 -14.20 5.62
C ARG A 211 -1.14 -12.72 5.37
N GLY A 212 0.03 -12.22 5.76
CA GLY A 212 0.43 -10.83 5.51
C GLY A 212 0.49 -10.48 4.01
N TRP A 213 1.18 -11.30 3.23
CA TRP A 213 1.35 -11.10 1.79
C TRP A 213 0.06 -11.20 0.98
N THR A 214 -1.02 -11.83 1.48
CA THR A 214 -2.25 -11.90 0.70
C THR A 214 -2.94 -10.55 0.56
N VAL A 215 -2.70 -9.59 1.45
CA VAL A 215 -3.25 -8.22 1.36
C VAL A 215 -2.96 -7.57 0.01
N PRO A 216 -1.69 -7.38 -0.42
CA PRO A 216 -1.42 -6.85 -1.74
C PRO A 216 -1.91 -7.77 -2.87
N GLU A 217 -1.97 -9.10 -2.65
CA GLU A 217 -2.38 -10.06 -3.69
C GLU A 217 -3.86 -9.95 -4.08
N PHE A 218 -4.76 -9.52 -3.18
CA PHE A 218 -6.18 -9.29 -3.51
C PHE A 218 -6.56 -7.82 -3.68
N LEU A 219 -5.82 -6.88 -3.05
CA LEU A 219 -6.07 -5.45 -3.23
C LEU A 219 -5.55 -4.93 -4.56
N ALA A 220 -4.32 -5.30 -4.96
CA ALA A 220 -3.69 -4.74 -6.15
C ALA A 220 -4.39 -5.10 -7.47
N PRO A 221 -4.82 -6.36 -7.73
CA PRO A 221 -5.33 -6.73 -9.04
C PRO A 221 -6.68 -6.09 -9.36
N LYS A 222 -6.90 -5.83 -10.65
CA LYS A 222 -8.19 -5.34 -11.18
C LYS A 222 -9.22 -6.47 -11.34
N ALA A 223 -8.75 -7.70 -11.55
CA ALA A 223 -9.58 -8.87 -11.70
C ALA A 223 -9.06 -10.04 -10.85
N ILE A 224 -9.96 -10.67 -10.09
CA ILE A 224 -9.64 -11.84 -9.27
C ILE A 224 -10.65 -12.96 -9.49
N ARG A 225 -10.21 -14.21 -9.31
CA ARG A 225 -11.09 -15.39 -9.25
C ARG A 225 -10.65 -16.34 -8.16
N PHE A 226 -11.59 -16.72 -7.31
CA PHE A 226 -11.39 -17.68 -6.21
C PHE A 226 -11.68 -19.09 -6.67
N TYR A 227 -10.76 -19.99 -6.31
CA TYR A 227 -10.82 -21.41 -6.60
C TYR A 227 -10.73 -22.21 -5.31
N GLN A 228 -11.52 -23.28 -5.24
CA GLN A 228 -11.57 -24.22 -4.12
C GLN A 228 -10.40 -25.22 -4.22
N GLN A 229 -10.29 -26.09 -3.21
CA GLN A 229 -9.22 -27.07 -3.11
C GLN A 229 -9.05 -27.96 -4.36
N ASP A 230 -10.14 -28.27 -5.06
CA ASP A 230 -10.18 -29.11 -6.26
C ASP A 230 -10.12 -28.31 -7.58
N TRP A 231 -9.79 -27.01 -7.52
CA TRP A 231 -9.76 -26.10 -8.66
C TRP A 231 -11.11 -25.87 -9.35
N THR A 232 -12.21 -26.10 -8.64
CA THR A 232 -13.53 -25.56 -9.03
C THR A 232 -13.67 -24.11 -8.58
N LEU A 233 -14.54 -23.36 -9.26
CA LEU A 233 -14.79 -21.95 -8.94
C LEU A 233 -15.56 -21.84 -7.64
N TYR A 234 -15.15 -20.92 -6.76
CA TYR A 234 -15.86 -20.69 -5.51
C TYR A 234 -17.33 -20.30 -5.78
N LEU A 235 -18.26 -20.97 -5.08
CA LEU A 235 -19.71 -20.83 -5.24
C LEU A 235 -20.22 -21.09 -6.67
N ASP A 236 -19.49 -21.88 -7.46
CA ASP A 236 -19.76 -22.11 -8.89
C ASP A 236 -19.88 -20.81 -9.70
N ASN A 237 -19.31 -19.71 -9.19
CA ASN A 237 -19.46 -18.39 -9.77
C ASN A 237 -18.57 -18.26 -11.02
N SER A 238 -19.21 -18.33 -12.18
CA SER A 238 -18.56 -18.26 -13.49
C SER A 238 -18.17 -16.85 -13.94
N SER A 239 -18.44 -15.82 -13.13
CA SER A 239 -18.05 -14.43 -13.42
C SER A 239 -16.57 -14.34 -13.81
N PRO A 240 -16.22 -13.55 -14.84
CA PRO A 240 -14.83 -13.32 -15.22
C PRO A 240 -14.05 -12.57 -14.13
N ASN A 241 -14.75 -11.86 -13.24
CA ASN A 241 -14.16 -11.10 -12.14
C ASN A 241 -15.03 -11.21 -10.87
N HIS A 242 -14.50 -11.88 -9.84
CA HIS A 242 -15.19 -11.99 -8.56
C HIS A 242 -15.24 -10.68 -7.78
N LYS A 243 -14.48 -9.63 -8.16
CA LYS A 243 -14.68 -8.28 -7.62
C LYS A 243 -16.05 -7.68 -7.97
N GLU A 244 -16.72 -8.21 -8.99
CA GLU A 244 -18.09 -7.81 -9.37
C GLU A 244 -19.16 -8.62 -8.63
N SER A 245 -18.77 -9.65 -7.87
CA SER A 245 -19.70 -10.47 -7.09
C SER A 245 -19.90 -9.87 -5.71
N VAL A 246 -21.10 -9.34 -5.46
CA VAL A 246 -21.50 -8.77 -4.16
C VAL A 246 -21.35 -9.80 -3.03
N GLU A 247 -21.75 -11.06 -3.27
CA GLU A 247 -21.66 -12.13 -2.26
C GLU A 247 -20.21 -12.44 -1.86
N ILE A 248 -19.31 -12.61 -2.85
CA ILE A 248 -17.90 -12.94 -2.58
C ILE A 248 -17.18 -11.74 -1.96
N MET A 249 -17.44 -10.51 -2.43
CA MET A 249 -16.81 -9.31 -1.87
C MET A 249 -17.27 -9.02 -0.45
N HIS A 250 -18.57 -9.21 -0.14
CA HIS A 250 -19.07 -9.10 1.22
C HIS A 250 -18.44 -10.17 2.14
N GLU A 251 -18.28 -11.41 1.67
CA GLU A 251 -17.58 -12.43 2.44
C GLU A 251 -16.11 -12.07 2.70
N LEU A 252 -15.41 -11.51 1.70
CA LEU A 252 -14.03 -11.04 1.85
C LEU A 252 -13.93 -9.85 2.81
N GLU A 253 -14.88 -8.92 2.76
CA GLU A 253 -14.99 -7.80 3.70
C GLU A 253 -15.11 -8.31 5.14
N VAL A 254 -16.05 -9.23 5.41
CA VAL A 254 -16.22 -9.83 6.75
C VAL A 254 -14.95 -10.55 7.20
N ALA A 255 -14.25 -11.23 6.30
CA ALA A 255 -13.05 -11.98 6.62
C ALA A 255 -11.83 -11.09 6.90
N THR A 256 -11.72 -9.96 6.21
CA THR A 256 -10.51 -9.11 6.22
C THR A 256 -10.67 -7.82 7.01
N GLY A 257 -11.91 -7.40 7.28
CA GLY A 257 -12.24 -6.10 7.86
C GLY A 257 -12.01 -4.93 6.91
N ILE A 258 -11.90 -5.19 5.60
CA ILE A 258 -11.69 -4.17 4.57
C ILE A 258 -13.01 -3.96 3.83
N ASP A 259 -13.50 -2.72 3.82
CA ASP A 259 -14.73 -2.34 3.11
C ASP A 259 -14.75 -2.83 1.66
N ALA A 260 -15.91 -3.34 1.20
CA ALA A 260 -16.06 -3.90 -0.14
C ALA A 260 -15.70 -2.91 -1.25
N ARG A 261 -15.96 -1.61 -1.09
CA ARG A 261 -15.56 -0.61 -2.07
C ARG A 261 -14.05 -0.47 -2.12
N THR A 262 -13.38 -0.48 -0.97
CA THR A 262 -11.91 -0.49 -0.91
C THR A 262 -11.35 -1.74 -1.58
N LEU A 263 -11.94 -2.92 -1.37
CA LEU A 263 -11.51 -4.15 -2.05
C LEU A 263 -11.58 -4.04 -3.59
N ILE A 264 -12.53 -3.27 -4.13
CA ILE A 264 -12.76 -3.11 -5.56
C ILE A 264 -11.91 -1.99 -6.17
N GLU A 265 -11.86 -0.83 -5.51
CA GLU A 265 -11.34 0.43 -6.05
C GLU A 265 -9.98 0.85 -5.48
N PHE A 266 -9.31 -0.02 -4.72
CA PHE A 266 -8.06 0.31 -4.02
C PHE A 266 -7.02 0.97 -4.93
N GLN A 267 -6.45 2.07 -4.46
CA GLN A 267 -5.26 2.69 -5.03
C GLN A 267 -4.17 2.81 -3.95
N PRO A 268 -2.91 2.46 -4.29
CA PRO A 268 -1.81 2.60 -3.35
C PRO A 268 -1.55 4.06 -3.01
N GLY A 269 -1.16 4.33 -1.76
CA GLY A 269 -0.84 5.69 -1.32
C GLY A 269 -0.70 5.81 0.18
N MET A 270 -0.29 6.99 0.63
CA MET A 270 0.16 7.22 2.00
C MET A 270 -0.90 7.72 2.99
N LYS A 271 -2.08 8.09 2.48
CA LYS A 271 -3.21 8.53 3.31
C LYS A 271 -3.87 7.34 4.01
N ASP A 272 -4.64 7.63 5.04
CA ASP A 272 -5.40 6.64 5.81
C ASP A 272 -4.48 5.56 6.39
N ALA A 273 -3.30 5.99 6.84
CA ALA A 273 -2.24 5.08 7.26
C ALA A 273 -2.71 4.15 8.38
N ARG A 274 -3.45 4.69 9.34
CA ARG A 274 -3.99 3.92 10.46
C ARG A 274 -4.91 2.77 10.04
N GLU A 275 -5.74 3.01 9.05
CA GLU A 275 -6.68 2.02 8.51
C GLU A 275 -5.92 0.91 7.77
N LYS A 276 -5.00 1.29 6.88
CA LYS A 276 -4.14 0.34 6.15
C LYS A 276 -3.29 -0.53 7.07
N LEU A 277 -2.78 0.04 8.16
CA LEU A 277 -2.03 -0.70 9.19
C LEU A 277 -2.94 -1.67 9.97
N GLN A 278 -4.22 -1.33 10.15
CA GLN A 278 -5.20 -2.22 10.77
C GLN A 278 -5.45 -3.46 9.92
N TRP A 279 -5.50 -3.34 8.59
CA TRP A 279 -5.70 -4.48 7.69
C TRP A 279 -4.65 -5.59 7.85
N ALA A 280 -3.45 -5.23 8.31
CA ALA A 280 -2.35 -6.16 8.60
C ALA A 280 -2.26 -6.59 10.08
N SER A 281 -3.02 -5.97 10.98
CA SER A 281 -2.88 -6.14 12.43
C SER A 281 -3.21 -7.55 12.95
N THR A 282 -4.05 -8.30 12.24
CA THR A 282 -4.45 -9.68 12.59
C THR A 282 -3.71 -10.74 11.78
N ARG A 283 -2.77 -10.31 10.93
CA ARG A 283 -2.11 -11.18 9.94
C ARG A 283 -0.78 -11.72 10.45
N VAL A 284 -0.39 -12.85 9.88
CA VAL A 284 0.82 -13.60 10.19
C VAL A 284 1.70 -13.77 8.97
N THR A 285 3.01 -13.72 9.18
CA THR A 285 4.04 -13.93 8.15
C THR A 285 4.99 -15.04 8.57
N THR A 286 5.62 -15.71 7.59
CA THR A 286 6.62 -16.74 7.87
C THR A 286 7.91 -16.10 8.36
N LEU A 287 8.41 -15.09 7.62
CA LEU A 287 9.51 -14.25 8.06
C LEU A 287 8.94 -13.07 8.85
N PRO A 288 9.41 -12.78 10.08
CA PRO A 288 8.85 -11.73 10.91
C PRO A 288 8.87 -10.34 10.27
N GLU A 289 9.87 -10.02 9.46
CA GLU A 289 10.04 -8.72 8.79
C GLU A 289 9.03 -8.50 7.65
N ASP A 290 8.53 -9.58 7.05
CA ASP A 290 7.56 -9.51 5.96
C ASP A 290 6.26 -8.81 6.34
N ILE A 291 5.94 -8.73 7.65
CA ILE A 291 4.77 -7.99 8.12
C ILE A 291 4.83 -6.51 7.72
N ALA A 292 6.03 -5.95 7.60
CA ALA A 292 6.27 -4.60 7.11
C ALA A 292 6.45 -4.60 5.59
N TYR A 293 7.21 -5.54 5.03
CA TYR A 293 7.51 -5.55 3.59
C TYR A 293 6.27 -5.78 2.73
N SER A 294 5.30 -6.56 3.20
CA SER A 294 4.03 -6.78 2.49
C SER A 294 3.18 -5.52 2.34
N LEU A 295 3.49 -4.46 3.10
CA LEU A 295 2.78 -3.19 3.07
C LEU A 295 3.44 -2.15 2.15
N PHE A 296 4.66 -2.38 1.65
CA PHE A 296 5.36 -1.42 0.80
C PHE A 296 4.53 -1.01 -0.42
N GLY A 297 3.94 -1.98 -1.10
CA GLY A 297 3.06 -1.74 -2.23
C GLY A 297 1.76 -1.02 -1.88
N ILE A 298 1.16 -1.32 -0.73
CA ILE A 298 -0.06 -0.66 -0.23
C ILE A 298 0.17 0.84 -0.02
N PHE A 299 1.35 1.20 0.48
CA PHE A 299 1.75 2.58 0.69
C PHE A 299 2.43 3.24 -0.53
N GLY A 300 2.67 2.50 -1.62
CA GLY A 300 3.39 3.00 -2.78
C GLY A 300 4.85 3.36 -2.47
N ILE A 301 5.48 2.62 -1.56
CA ILE A 301 6.85 2.83 -1.08
C ILE A 301 7.79 1.80 -1.70
N GLN A 302 9.03 2.22 -1.94
CA GLN A 302 10.16 1.32 -2.16
C GLN A 302 11.20 1.56 -1.07
N LEU A 303 11.55 0.51 -0.33
CA LEU A 303 12.55 0.54 0.73
C LEU A 303 13.47 -0.69 0.63
N PRO A 304 14.69 -0.61 1.18
CA PRO A 304 15.56 -1.78 1.31
C PRO A 304 14.88 -2.90 2.09
N ILE A 305 15.09 -4.14 1.64
CA ILE A 305 14.61 -5.36 2.28
C ILE A 305 15.82 -6.03 2.93
N LEU A 306 15.77 -6.17 4.26
CA LEU A 306 16.91 -6.52 5.09
C LEU A 306 16.50 -7.61 6.07
N TYR A 307 16.44 -8.86 5.60
CA TYR A 307 16.19 -9.99 6.50
C TYR A 307 17.27 -10.09 7.58
N GLY A 308 16.84 -10.26 8.83
CA GLY A 308 17.73 -10.24 10.00
C GLY A 308 17.81 -8.87 10.69
N GLU A 309 17.16 -7.84 10.17
CA GLU A 309 17.15 -6.51 10.82
C GLU A 309 16.28 -6.44 12.07
N ASN A 310 15.53 -7.51 12.42
CA ASN A 310 14.45 -7.54 13.41
C ASN A 310 13.15 -6.88 12.89
N LYS A 311 12.01 -7.57 13.09
CA LYS A 311 10.67 -7.09 12.73
C LYS A 311 10.35 -5.68 13.24
N GLN A 312 10.85 -5.28 14.41
CA GLN A 312 10.62 -3.95 14.95
C GLN A 312 11.30 -2.86 14.13
N ASN A 313 12.50 -3.13 13.60
CA ASN A 313 13.21 -2.19 12.73
C ASN A 313 12.58 -2.14 11.33
N ALA A 314 12.17 -3.30 10.79
CA ALA A 314 11.44 -3.35 9.53
C ALA A 314 10.15 -2.51 9.58
N LEU A 315 9.34 -2.70 10.63
CA LEU A 315 8.13 -1.90 10.88
C LEU A 315 8.46 -0.44 11.18
N GLY A 316 9.51 -0.18 11.96
CA GLY A 316 9.97 1.16 12.29
C GLY A 316 10.34 1.98 11.06
N ARG A 317 11.09 1.40 10.12
CA ARG A 317 11.44 2.04 8.84
C ARG A 317 10.22 2.33 7.98
N LEU A 318 9.27 1.39 7.91
CA LEU A 318 8.01 1.61 7.19
C LEU A 318 7.24 2.79 7.77
N LEU A 319 6.99 2.80 9.08
CA LEU A 319 6.20 3.84 9.73
C LEU A 319 6.90 5.20 9.70
N GLN A 320 8.23 5.21 9.86
CA GLN A 320 9.05 6.41 9.65
C GLN A 320 8.83 6.99 8.24
N GLU A 321 8.86 6.15 7.21
CA GLU A 321 8.70 6.61 5.82
C GLU A 321 7.28 7.10 5.54
N ILE A 322 6.26 6.43 6.10
CA ILE A 322 4.86 6.87 6.00
C ILE A 322 4.73 8.27 6.60
N VAL A 323 5.08 8.44 7.88
CA VAL A 323 4.94 9.73 8.57
C VAL A 323 5.76 10.83 7.88
N ALA A 324 6.99 10.52 7.44
CA ALA A 324 7.85 11.50 6.80
C ALA A 324 7.34 11.97 5.42
N ARG A 325 6.67 11.10 4.65
CA ARG A 325 6.18 11.44 3.31
C ARG A 325 4.76 12.00 3.29
N SER A 326 3.86 11.51 4.14
CA SER A 326 2.47 12.02 4.17
C SER A 326 2.23 13.10 5.22
N GLY A 327 3.01 13.13 6.30
CA GLY A 327 2.64 13.87 7.50
C GLY A 327 1.47 13.23 8.26
N ASP A 328 0.98 12.06 7.84
CA ASP A 328 -0.15 11.37 8.45
C ASP A 328 0.22 10.85 9.84
N ILE A 329 -0.16 11.62 10.85
CA ILE A 329 0.08 11.30 12.25
C ILE A 329 -0.78 10.14 12.76
N THR A 330 -1.80 9.70 12.02
CA THR A 330 -2.66 8.59 12.44
C THR A 330 -1.88 7.27 12.51
N ALA A 331 -0.76 7.15 11.77
CA ALA A 331 0.19 6.06 11.92
C ALA A 331 0.77 5.95 13.36
N LEU A 332 0.75 7.04 14.13
CA LEU A 332 1.18 7.07 15.52
C LEU A 332 0.05 6.69 16.51
N ASP A 333 -1.19 6.48 16.05
CA ASP A 333 -2.33 6.14 16.91
C ASP A 333 -2.40 4.62 17.19
N TRP A 334 -1.56 4.14 18.09
CA TRP A 334 -1.47 2.73 18.47
C TRP A 334 -1.47 2.53 19.99
N VAL A 335 -1.76 1.29 20.42
CA VAL A 335 -1.75 0.86 21.83
C VAL A 335 -0.81 -0.32 22.08
N GLY A 336 -0.50 -0.60 23.34
CA GLY A 336 0.41 -1.69 23.74
C GLY A 336 1.85 -1.21 23.86
N GLN A 337 2.81 -2.01 23.39
CA GLN A 337 4.24 -1.80 23.70
C GLN A 337 4.95 -0.91 22.65
N PRO A 338 5.88 -0.03 23.11
CA PRO A 338 6.64 0.85 22.23
C PRO A 338 7.78 0.07 21.55
N SER A 339 8.14 0.48 20.34
CA SER A 339 9.28 -0.06 19.59
C SER A 339 10.61 0.35 20.22
N GLU A 340 11.61 -0.51 20.10
CA GLU A 340 13.01 -0.15 20.36
C GLU A 340 13.55 0.83 19.31
N PHE A 341 12.95 0.87 18.12
CA PHE A 341 13.32 1.78 17.04
C PHE A 341 13.02 3.25 17.38
N ASN A 342 11.81 3.50 17.91
CA ASN A 342 11.37 4.79 18.43
C ASN A 342 10.15 4.59 19.33
N SER A 343 10.07 5.24 20.49
CA SER A 343 8.99 5.02 21.45
C SER A 343 7.62 5.52 20.97
N CYS A 344 7.56 6.40 19.97
CA CYS A 344 6.32 6.82 19.32
C CYS A 344 5.82 5.84 18.25
N LEU A 345 6.57 4.77 17.95
CA LEU A 345 6.17 3.69 17.05
C LEU A 345 5.87 2.42 17.86
N PRO A 346 4.96 1.55 17.41
CA PRO A 346 4.64 0.32 18.12
C PRO A 346 5.67 -0.77 17.86
N ALA A 347 5.87 -1.66 18.84
CA ALA A 347 6.72 -2.85 18.70
C ALA A 347 6.12 -3.92 17.77
N SER A 348 4.83 -3.85 17.46
CA SER A 348 4.12 -4.86 16.67
C SER A 348 2.97 -4.23 15.88
N ILE A 349 2.69 -4.76 14.69
CA ILE A 349 1.52 -4.34 13.89
C ILE A 349 0.19 -4.62 14.61
N THR A 350 0.16 -5.60 15.52
CA THR A 350 -1.02 -5.96 16.32
C THR A 350 -1.52 -4.81 17.19
N SER A 351 -0.67 -3.82 17.47
CA SER A 351 -1.01 -2.58 18.18
C SER A 351 -2.06 -1.73 17.44
N TYR A 352 -2.32 -2.03 16.17
CA TYR A 352 -3.34 -1.39 15.34
C TYR A 352 -4.68 -2.15 15.29
N ALA A 353 -4.83 -3.28 15.99
CA ALA A 353 -6.00 -4.16 15.87
C ALA A 353 -7.32 -3.52 16.30
N ILE A 354 -7.27 -2.67 17.33
CA ILE A 354 -8.45 -1.94 17.80
C ILE A 354 -8.76 -0.84 16.78
N PRO A 355 -10.00 -0.74 16.26
CA PRO A 355 -10.38 0.37 15.39
C PRO A 355 -10.10 1.72 16.05
N PRO A 356 -9.70 2.75 15.29
CA PRO A 356 -9.53 4.09 15.86
C PRO A 356 -10.82 4.54 16.55
N CYS A 357 -10.68 5.03 17.78
CA CYS A 357 -11.79 5.45 18.65
C CYS A 357 -12.64 6.57 18.04
N HIS A 358 -12.19 7.21 16.96
CA HIS A 358 -12.93 8.21 16.19
C HIS A 358 -14.32 7.75 15.72
N SER A 359 -14.52 6.44 15.58
CA SER A 359 -15.81 5.83 15.24
C SER A 359 -16.89 6.02 16.31
N ASP A 360 -16.49 6.15 17.58
CA ASP A 360 -17.37 6.23 18.77
C ASP A 360 -17.30 7.60 19.49
N LEU A 361 -16.39 8.48 19.07
CA LEU A 361 -16.30 9.84 19.60
C LEU A 361 -17.39 10.70 18.93
N PRO A 362 -18.15 11.53 19.68
CA PRO A 362 -19.12 12.45 19.09
C PRO A 362 -18.39 13.54 18.31
N ILE A 363 -18.02 13.24 17.06
CA ILE A 363 -17.63 14.24 16.08
C ILE A 363 -18.92 14.96 15.72
N LEU A 364 -18.98 16.25 16.06
CA LEU A 364 -20.09 17.13 15.67
C LEU A 364 -20.33 16.97 14.17
N SER A 365 -21.59 16.74 13.79
CA SER A 365 -22.01 16.80 12.39
C SER A 365 -21.66 18.18 11.80
N GLU A 366 -21.53 18.29 10.47
CA GLU A 366 -21.24 19.59 9.84
C GLU A 366 -22.29 20.66 10.23
N ASP A 367 -23.54 20.28 10.44
CA ASP A 367 -24.62 21.19 10.89
C ASP A 367 -24.40 21.66 12.33
N GLU A 368 -24.02 20.77 13.24
CA GLU A 368 -23.70 21.10 14.63
C GLU A 368 -22.42 21.95 14.73
N LEU A 369 -21.41 21.62 13.91
CA LEU A 369 -20.16 22.37 13.82
C LEU A 369 -20.41 23.78 13.30
N GLN A 370 -21.25 23.94 12.28
CA GLN A 370 -21.65 25.24 11.75
C GLN A 370 -22.46 26.06 12.77
N THR A 371 -23.31 25.39 13.55
CA THR A 371 -24.07 26.03 14.64
C THR A 371 -23.14 26.52 15.75
N ALA A 372 -22.17 25.70 16.17
CA ALA A 372 -21.18 26.06 17.18
C ALA A 372 -20.29 27.24 16.73
N VAL A 373 -19.86 27.25 15.47
CA VAL A 373 -19.11 28.36 14.87
C VAL A 373 -19.93 29.65 14.87
N SER A 374 -21.21 29.57 14.48
CA SER A 374 -22.09 30.74 14.43
C SER A 374 -22.32 31.34 15.82
N SER A 375 -22.45 30.48 16.85
CA SER A 375 -22.54 30.90 18.25
C SER A 375 -21.26 31.61 18.72
N LEU A 376 -20.08 31.03 18.44
CA LEU A 376 -18.78 31.64 18.80
C LEU A 376 -18.56 32.99 18.11
N GLN A 377 -18.96 33.10 16.84
CA GLN A 377 -18.83 34.33 16.07
C GLN A 377 -19.72 35.46 16.60
N GLN A 378 -20.93 35.14 17.09
CA GLN A 378 -21.86 36.12 17.66
C GLN A 378 -21.48 36.56 19.09
N GLN A 379 -20.82 35.70 19.85
CA GLN A 379 -20.55 35.92 21.26
C GLN A 379 -19.24 36.67 21.54
N ASN A 380 -18.22 36.61 20.67
CA ASN A 380 -16.88 37.09 21.03
C ASN A 380 -15.99 37.51 19.84
N THR A 381 -15.89 38.81 19.55
CA THR A 381 -14.97 39.36 18.53
C THR A 381 -13.49 39.13 18.85
N VAL A 382 -13.11 39.02 20.14
CA VAL A 382 -11.73 38.71 20.57
C VAL A 382 -11.38 37.24 20.29
N ALA A 383 -12.37 36.33 20.37
CA ALA A 383 -12.16 34.92 20.03
C ALA A 383 -11.80 34.73 18.55
N VAL A 384 -12.33 35.57 17.66
CA VAL A 384 -12.02 35.53 16.22
C VAL A 384 -10.56 35.91 15.95
N GLU A 385 -10.08 37.00 16.54
CA GLU A 385 -8.68 37.44 16.35
C GLU A 385 -7.69 36.41 16.91
N LEU A 386 -7.99 35.83 18.07
CA LEU A 386 -7.19 34.76 18.67
C LEU A 386 -7.25 33.45 17.86
N ALA A 387 -8.41 33.11 17.29
CA ALA A 387 -8.54 31.97 16.38
C ALA A 387 -7.63 32.12 15.16
N LEU A 388 -7.59 33.31 14.57
CA LEU A 388 -6.72 33.62 13.44
C LEU A 388 -5.25 33.51 13.84
N ARG A 389 -4.85 34.05 15.00
CA ARG A 389 -3.47 33.91 15.50
C ARG A 389 -3.06 32.46 15.74
N LEU A 390 -3.92 31.67 16.38
CA LEU A 390 -3.66 30.24 16.62
C LEU A 390 -3.60 29.47 15.30
N HIS A 391 -4.51 29.75 14.37
CA HIS A 391 -4.49 29.18 13.04
C HIS A 391 -3.16 29.48 12.34
N THR A 392 -2.73 30.74 12.29
CA THR A 392 -1.43 31.13 11.70
C THR A 392 -0.25 30.45 12.39
N LEU A 393 -0.26 30.28 13.72
CA LEU A 393 0.80 29.58 14.43
C LEU A 393 0.86 28.09 14.06
N LEU A 394 -0.29 27.43 14.00
CA LEU A 394 -0.40 26.01 13.71
C LEU A 394 -0.13 25.70 12.23
N ASP A 395 -0.57 26.57 11.33
CA ASP A 395 -0.33 26.50 9.88
C ASP A 395 1.16 26.65 9.54
N ASN A 396 1.89 27.47 10.30
CA ASN A 396 3.34 27.61 10.17
C ASN A 396 4.15 26.42 10.75
N MET A 397 3.50 25.42 11.35
CA MET A 397 4.22 24.26 11.86
C MET A 397 4.65 23.31 10.75
N SER A 398 5.91 22.89 10.80
CA SER A 398 6.42 21.84 9.93
C SER A 398 5.65 20.53 10.15
N ALA A 399 5.58 19.68 9.13
CA ALA A 399 5.09 18.31 9.27
C ALA A 399 5.96 17.51 10.28
N PRO A 400 5.40 16.46 10.92
CA PRO A 400 6.20 15.52 11.71
C PRO A 400 7.31 14.93 10.84
N ARG A 401 8.52 14.82 11.40
CA ARG A 401 9.67 14.30 10.66
C ARG A 401 10.55 13.42 11.53
N PHE A 402 11.21 12.46 10.89
CA PHE A 402 12.22 11.63 11.53
C PHE A 402 13.62 12.07 11.11
N ALA A 403 14.55 12.07 12.07
CA ALA A 403 15.98 12.23 11.83
C ALA A 403 16.73 11.27 12.75
N ASN A 404 17.56 10.38 12.20
CA ASN A 404 18.32 9.36 12.96
C ASN A 404 17.44 8.56 13.94
N CYS A 405 16.29 8.07 13.47
CA CYS A 405 15.27 7.37 14.26
C CYS A 405 14.62 8.21 15.38
N ARG A 406 14.81 9.53 15.39
CA ARG A 406 14.18 10.45 16.35
C ARG A 406 13.04 11.19 15.69
N LEU A 407 11.87 11.18 16.33
CA LEU A 407 10.69 11.86 15.85
C LEU A 407 10.65 13.29 16.37
N HIS A 408 10.65 14.27 15.48
CA HIS A 408 10.27 15.63 15.80
C HIS A 408 8.76 15.75 15.58
N LEU A 409 8.01 15.86 16.68
CA LEU A 409 6.55 15.83 16.67
C LEU A 409 5.96 17.20 17.01
N PRO A 410 5.54 18.00 16.02
CA PRO A 410 4.76 19.21 16.27
C PRO A 410 3.46 18.84 16.98
N CYS A 411 3.20 19.47 18.12
CA CYS A 411 2.04 19.17 18.93
C CYS A 411 1.64 20.32 19.84
N ILE A 412 0.37 20.30 20.24
CA ILE A 412 -0.14 21.10 21.34
C ILE A 412 0.14 20.34 22.63
N THR A 413 0.81 20.97 23.58
CA THR A 413 1.27 20.32 24.81
C THR A 413 0.50 20.79 26.04
N PHE A 414 0.21 19.83 26.93
CA PHE A 414 -0.50 20.04 28.19
C PHE A 414 0.35 19.48 29.32
N ARG A 415 0.76 20.34 30.26
CA ARG A 415 1.62 19.93 31.37
C ARG A 415 0.85 19.04 32.33
N VAL A 416 1.36 17.83 32.57
CA VAL A 416 0.78 16.92 33.57
C VAL A 416 1.20 17.38 34.97
N THR A 417 0.22 17.53 35.86
CA THR A 417 0.42 18.04 37.23
C THR A 417 0.21 16.98 38.30
N GLU A 418 -0.45 15.87 37.96
CA GLU A 418 -0.68 14.76 38.86
C GLU A 418 -0.81 13.44 38.10
N ILE A 419 -0.12 12.42 38.60
CA ILE A 419 -0.33 11.00 38.23
C ILE A 419 -0.46 10.22 39.54
N LYS A 420 -1.63 9.62 39.77
CA LYS A 420 -1.90 8.80 40.96
C LYS A 420 -2.51 7.47 40.58
N ARG A 421 -1.98 6.39 41.14
CA ARG A 421 -2.55 5.06 40.94
C ARG A 421 -3.91 4.97 41.64
N ARG A 422 -4.92 4.46 40.94
CA ARG A 422 -6.24 4.17 41.51
C ARG A 422 -6.30 2.71 41.98
N ARG A 423 -7.14 2.44 42.99
CA ARG A 423 -7.41 1.08 43.43
C ARG A 423 -8.38 0.44 42.44
N GLY A 424 -7.85 -0.34 41.50
CA GLY A 424 -8.56 -1.17 40.54
C GLY A 424 -7.66 -2.33 40.15
N THR A 425 -8.19 -3.54 40.16
CA THR A 425 -7.44 -4.79 40.02
C THR A 425 -7.83 -5.52 38.74
N THR A 426 -6.96 -5.46 37.75
CA THR A 426 -6.62 -6.65 36.95
C THR A 426 -5.19 -7.05 37.35
N GLN A 427 -4.85 -8.34 37.33
CA GLN A 427 -3.53 -8.82 37.78
C GLN A 427 -2.37 -8.29 36.91
N THR A 428 -2.66 -7.75 35.73
CA THR A 428 -1.67 -7.43 34.69
C THR A 428 -1.55 -5.93 34.36
N CYS A 429 -2.53 -5.08 34.71
CA CYS A 429 -2.55 -3.67 34.30
C CYS A 429 -2.90 -2.73 35.48
N PHE A 430 -2.29 -1.54 35.50
CA PHE A 430 -2.53 -0.52 36.52
C PHE A 430 -3.33 0.66 35.95
N THR A 431 -4.36 1.09 36.69
CA THR A 431 -5.11 2.31 36.35
C THR A 431 -4.54 3.52 37.09
N TYR A 432 -4.27 4.60 36.35
CA TYR A 432 -3.79 5.88 36.86
C TYR A 432 -4.80 6.99 36.58
N GLY A 433 -5.08 7.81 37.58
CA GLY A 433 -5.71 9.11 37.39
C GLY A 433 -4.65 10.13 37.00
N VAL A 434 -4.86 10.80 35.87
CA VAL A 434 -3.95 11.81 35.33
C VAL A 434 -4.67 13.15 35.25
N LYS A 435 -4.02 14.20 35.77
CA LYS A 435 -4.49 15.58 35.66
C LYS A 435 -3.46 16.41 34.91
N ALA A 436 -3.91 17.16 33.92
CA ALA A 436 -3.10 18.12 33.19
C ALA A 436 -3.75 19.49 33.17
N ASP A 437 -2.92 20.53 33.02
CA ASP A 437 -3.41 21.89 32.89
C ASP A 437 -4.26 22.01 31.60
N GLY A 438 -5.41 22.69 31.67
CA GLY A 438 -6.35 22.84 30.56
C GLY A 438 -7.22 21.61 30.21
N LEU A 439 -6.86 20.41 30.64
CA LEU A 439 -7.61 19.17 30.32
C LEU A 439 -8.52 18.71 31.47
N GLN A 440 -9.59 18.00 31.12
CA GLN A 440 -10.41 17.26 32.08
C GLN A 440 -9.60 16.13 32.71
N ASP A 441 -9.98 15.71 33.92
CA ASP A 441 -9.31 14.59 34.60
C ASP A 441 -9.56 13.30 33.80
N LEU A 442 -8.50 12.55 33.48
CA LEU A 442 -8.60 11.32 32.69
C LEU A 442 -8.02 10.11 33.42
N LEU A 443 -8.37 8.92 32.94
CA LEU A 443 -7.86 7.64 33.39
C LEU A 443 -7.01 7.00 32.30
N ILE A 444 -5.86 6.45 32.68
CA ILE A 444 -4.96 5.74 31.76
C ILE A 444 -4.66 4.36 32.35
N THR A 445 -4.56 3.36 31.49
CA THR A 445 -4.20 1.98 31.80
C THR A 445 -2.81 1.68 31.24
N SER A 446 -1.94 1.10 32.06
CA SER A 446 -0.60 0.70 31.63
C SER A 446 -0.12 -0.51 32.42
N GLU A 447 0.50 -1.48 31.73
CA GLU A 447 1.25 -2.57 32.35
C GLU A 447 2.48 -2.08 33.11
N GLN A 448 3.01 -0.91 32.74
CA GLN A 448 4.21 -0.34 33.36
C GLN A 448 3.87 0.47 34.63
N THR A 449 4.76 0.42 35.62
CA THR A 449 4.60 1.24 36.82
C THR A 449 4.99 2.68 36.51
N LEU A 450 4.03 3.60 36.53
CA LEU A 450 4.27 5.02 36.31
C LEU A 450 4.73 5.70 37.60
N VAL A 451 5.62 6.68 37.47
CA VAL A 451 6.04 7.54 38.58
C VAL A 451 4.84 8.34 39.08
N GLN A 452 4.51 8.17 40.35
CA GLN A 452 3.40 8.88 40.98
C GLN A 452 3.85 10.20 41.56
N PHE A 453 3.12 11.27 41.28
CA PHE A 453 3.41 12.61 41.77
C PHE A 453 2.16 13.47 41.82
N SER A 454 2.24 14.58 42.55
CA SER A 454 1.19 15.60 42.65
C SER A 454 1.83 16.96 42.85
N ARG A 455 1.03 18.04 42.77
CA ARG A 455 1.51 19.39 43.10
C ARG A 455 2.10 19.50 44.52
N THR A 456 1.61 18.67 45.45
CA THR A 456 2.10 18.59 46.84
C THR A 456 3.34 17.69 47.02
N LYS A 457 3.63 16.82 46.05
CA LYS A 457 4.80 15.93 46.01
C LYS A 457 5.37 15.93 44.59
N PRO A 458 6.12 16.98 44.20
CA PRO A 458 6.56 17.16 42.84
C PRO A 458 7.60 16.10 42.45
N THR A 459 7.54 15.68 41.19
CA THR A 459 8.57 14.85 40.57
C THR A 459 9.66 15.74 39.97
N ARG A 460 10.86 15.18 39.79
CA ARG A 460 11.94 15.83 39.02
C ARG A 460 11.72 15.74 37.51
N TRP A 461 10.84 14.85 37.06
CA TRP A 461 10.62 14.55 35.64
C TRP A 461 9.45 15.34 35.08
N THR A 462 9.58 15.90 33.88
CA THR A 462 8.47 16.57 33.21
C THR A 462 7.63 15.56 32.44
N PHE A 463 6.31 15.59 32.63
CA PHE A 463 5.36 14.79 31.87
C PHE A 463 4.44 15.72 31.07
N LEU A 464 4.22 15.38 29.80
CA LEU A 464 3.34 16.11 28.89
C LEU A 464 2.26 15.17 28.35
N LEU A 465 1.03 15.63 28.33
CA LEU A 465 0.03 15.10 27.40
C LEU A 465 0.10 15.94 26.14
N VAL A 466 0.17 15.31 24.98
CA VAL A 466 0.29 16.03 23.71
C VAL A 466 -0.81 15.64 22.74
N ARG A 467 -1.30 16.62 21.99
CA ARG A 467 -2.12 16.43 20.79
C ARG A 467 -1.21 16.63 19.58
N PRO A 468 -0.81 15.55 18.89
CA PRO A 468 -0.08 15.67 17.64
C PRO A 468 -0.82 16.58 16.66
N TRP A 469 -0.09 17.43 15.96
CA TRP A 469 -0.69 18.30 14.96
C TRP A 469 -0.87 17.54 13.65
N ASP A 470 -2.08 17.64 13.11
CA ASP A 470 -2.46 17.10 11.82
C ASP A 470 -2.64 18.24 10.83
N GLN A 471 -1.86 18.25 9.75
CA GLN A 471 -1.96 19.27 8.73
C GLN A 471 -3.24 19.13 7.88
N ASP A 472 -3.87 17.95 7.85
CA ASP A 472 -5.17 17.78 7.17
C ASP A 472 -6.31 18.52 7.92
N LEU A 473 -6.07 19.01 9.14
CA LEU A 473 -6.97 19.94 9.85
C LEU A 473 -6.76 21.41 9.43
N ALA A 474 -5.68 21.73 8.72
CA ALA A 474 -5.31 23.07 8.26
C ALA A 474 -5.88 23.33 6.86
N ASP A 475 -7.15 23.70 6.80
CA ASP A 475 -7.89 23.84 5.55
C ASP A 475 -8.18 25.33 5.30
N SER A 476 -7.30 26.04 4.56
CA SER A 476 -7.40 27.38 3.90
C SER A 476 -8.01 28.62 4.64
N GLU A 477 -7.43 29.81 4.37
CA GLU A 477 -7.54 31.14 5.01
C GLU A 477 -8.92 31.85 5.16
N SER A 478 -9.97 31.20 5.66
CA SER A 478 -11.24 31.88 6.00
C SER A 478 -11.45 32.04 7.51
N CYS A 479 -11.97 33.20 7.94
CA CYS A 479 -12.38 33.48 9.32
C CYS A 479 -13.37 32.42 9.88
N SER A 480 -14.22 31.85 9.02
CA SER A 480 -15.13 30.76 9.39
C SER A 480 -14.34 29.48 9.75
N ARG A 481 -13.24 29.20 9.05
CA ARG A 481 -12.42 27.98 9.22
C ARG A 481 -11.49 28.07 10.45
N ALA A 482 -11.00 29.26 10.80
CA ALA A 482 -10.28 29.46 12.07
C ALA A 482 -11.16 29.17 13.30
N LEU A 483 -12.45 29.56 13.26
CA LEU A 483 -13.41 29.21 14.31
C LEU A 483 -13.75 27.72 14.30
N ARG A 484 -13.86 27.08 13.12
CA ARG A 484 -14.01 25.61 13.02
C ARG A 484 -12.85 24.88 13.67
N LEU A 485 -11.61 25.37 13.49
CA LEU A 485 -10.42 24.81 14.15
C LEU A 485 -10.54 24.88 15.67
N ILE A 486 -10.98 26.01 16.25
CA ILE A 486 -11.20 26.12 17.70
C ILE A 486 -12.22 25.09 18.19
N VAL A 487 -13.34 24.92 17.48
CA VAL A 487 -14.37 23.93 17.83
C VAL A 487 -13.78 22.52 17.81
N ARG A 488 -13.03 22.16 16.77
CA ARG A 488 -12.32 20.86 16.66
C ARG A 488 -11.23 20.68 17.73
N LEU A 489 -10.61 21.75 18.18
CA LEU A 489 -9.63 21.73 19.27
C LEU A 489 -10.27 21.46 20.64
N GLY A 490 -11.55 21.85 20.83
CA GLY A 490 -12.32 21.59 22.04
C GLY A 490 -12.90 20.17 22.14
N GLN A 491 -13.00 19.44 21.01
CA GLN A 491 -13.47 18.06 20.99
C GLN A 491 -12.47 17.09 21.65
N PRO A 492 -12.95 15.92 22.14
CA PRO A 492 -12.06 14.85 22.58
C PRO A 492 -11.07 14.43 21.48
N PHE A 493 -9.85 14.09 21.87
CA PHE A 493 -8.79 13.70 20.93
C PHE A 493 -7.91 12.58 21.51
N SER A 494 -7.27 11.81 20.61
CA SER A 494 -6.24 10.83 20.97
C SER A 494 -4.96 11.57 21.38
N ALA A 495 -4.53 11.38 22.63
CA ALA A 495 -3.40 12.07 23.23
C ALA A 495 -2.21 11.12 23.46
N PHE A 496 -0.99 11.63 23.39
CA PHE A 496 0.19 10.87 23.79
C PHE A 496 0.72 11.35 25.14
N LEU A 497 1.02 10.42 26.04
CA LEU A 497 1.71 10.73 27.28
C LEU A 497 3.22 10.63 27.05
N LEU A 498 3.93 11.76 27.17
CA LEU A 498 5.37 11.85 26.99
C LEU A 498 6.07 12.11 28.34
N ALA A 499 7.17 11.42 28.58
CA ALA A 499 8.05 11.62 29.74
C ALA A 499 9.41 12.15 29.28
N GLN A 500 9.83 13.28 29.84
CA GLN A 500 11.12 13.89 29.55
C GLN A 500 12.25 13.07 30.15
N GLN A 501 13.30 12.85 29.36
CA GLN A 501 14.53 12.17 29.72
C GLN A 501 15.59 13.17 30.23
N ARG A 502 16.71 12.68 30.76
CA ARG A 502 17.77 13.54 31.31
C ARG A 502 18.43 14.44 30.25
N GLY A 503 18.46 14.01 28.99
CA GLY A 503 19.02 14.76 27.86
C GLY A 503 18.09 15.84 27.30
N GLY A 504 16.85 15.95 27.81
CA GLY A 504 15.85 16.90 27.35
C GLY A 504 14.87 16.31 26.32
N GLU A 505 15.22 15.19 25.69
CA GLU A 505 14.34 14.45 24.78
C GLU A 505 13.19 13.76 25.53
N TYR A 506 12.19 13.31 24.79
CA TYR A 506 11.01 12.66 25.35
C TYR A 506 10.94 11.19 24.97
N ARG A 507 10.25 10.39 25.78
CA ARG A 507 9.78 9.05 25.41
C ARG A 507 8.28 8.97 25.57
N ARG A 508 7.59 8.36 24.61
CA ARG A 508 6.17 8.03 24.77
C ARG A 508 6.02 6.90 25.77
N ILE A 509 5.09 7.09 26.69
CA ILE A 509 4.67 6.09 27.66
C ILE A 509 3.60 5.22 27.01
N ALA A 510 3.82 3.92 27.06
CA ALA A 510 2.89 2.92 26.57
C ALA A 510 1.59 2.87 27.38
N SER A 511 0.50 2.65 26.67
CA SER A 511 -0.86 2.54 27.21
C SER A 511 -1.57 1.38 26.52
N ASP A 512 -2.33 0.61 27.29
CA ASP A 512 -3.07 -0.55 26.78
C ASP A 512 -4.37 -0.15 26.09
N GLN A 513 -4.80 1.09 26.32
CA GLN A 513 -5.97 1.72 25.71
C GLN A 513 -5.58 3.06 25.10
N VAL A 514 -6.37 3.53 24.14
CA VAL A 514 -6.22 4.87 23.58
C VAL A 514 -6.45 5.89 24.70
N ILE A 515 -5.53 6.86 24.83
CA ILE A 515 -5.65 7.92 25.82
C ILE A 515 -6.52 9.01 25.20
N ILE A 516 -7.77 9.12 25.63
CA ILE A 516 -8.67 10.17 25.19
C ILE A 516 -8.60 11.34 26.17
N ALA A 517 -8.24 12.51 25.66
CA ALA A 517 -8.22 13.76 26.41
C ALA A 517 -9.28 14.73 25.87
N GLN A 518 -9.83 15.56 26.75
CA GLN A 518 -10.77 16.61 26.38
C GLN A 518 -10.41 17.90 27.12
N VAL A 519 -10.54 19.03 26.42
CA VAL A 519 -10.28 20.35 27.01
C VAL A 519 -11.43 20.73 27.95
N LYS A 520 -11.13 21.39 29.08
CA LYS A 520 -12.12 21.81 30.08
C LYS A 520 -13.09 22.86 29.57
N ASP A 521 -12.56 23.85 28.85
CA ASP A 521 -13.31 24.97 28.30
C ASP A 521 -12.63 25.46 27.02
N VAL A 522 -13.41 25.86 26.02
CA VAL A 522 -12.89 26.46 24.79
C VAL A 522 -12.18 27.79 25.09
N ALA A 523 -12.54 28.51 26.15
CA ALA A 523 -11.75 29.67 26.59
C ALA A 523 -10.40 29.28 27.23
N SER A 524 -10.27 28.06 27.76
CA SER A 524 -8.99 27.53 28.27
C SER A 524 -8.03 27.07 27.16
N VAL A 525 -8.55 26.71 25.98
CA VAL A 525 -7.77 26.52 24.74
C VAL A 525 -6.96 27.78 24.42
N GLN A 526 -7.54 28.96 24.64
CA GLN A 526 -6.99 30.25 24.19
C GLN A 526 -5.78 30.75 25.01
N ASN A 527 -5.68 30.36 26.30
CA ASN A 527 -4.64 30.87 27.22
C ASN A 527 -3.57 29.82 27.61
N MET A 528 -3.74 28.54 27.26
CA MET A 528 -2.93 27.43 27.79
C MET A 528 -2.23 26.57 26.73
N MET A 529 -2.43 26.81 25.43
CA MET A 529 -1.81 25.99 24.38
C MET A 529 -0.35 26.36 24.18
N ASP A 530 0.52 25.59 24.83
CA ASP A 530 1.96 25.62 24.59
C ASP A 530 2.27 24.71 23.39
N ILE A 531 2.57 25.33 22.25
CA ILE A 531 2.89 24.66 20.99
C ILE A 531 4.38 24.33 20.98
N ARG A 532 4.72 23.04 20.83
CA ARG A 532 6.11 22.58 20.84
C ARG A 532 6.36 21.52 19.79
N THR A 533 7.63 21.32 19.48
CA THR A 533 8.11 20.20 18.65
C THR A 533 9.08 19.35 19.46
N PRO A 534 8.59 18.57 20.46
CA PRO A 534 9.42 17.64 21.20
C PRO A 534 10.13 16.66 20.25
N GLU A 535 11.40 16.41 20.56
CA GLU A 535 12.16 15.32 20.00
C GLU A 535 11.89 14.06 20.85
N VAL A 536 11.33 13.03 20.21
CA VAL A 536 10.94 11.77 20.84
C VAL A 536 11.89 10.67 20.41
N LEU A 537 12.46 10.00 21.41
CA LEU A 537 13.39 8.86 21.28
C LEU A 537 12.66 7.56 20.98
#